data_AF-A0AAE0RNH5-F1
#
_entry.id   AF-A0AAE0RNH5-F1
#
_cell.length_a   1.000
_cell.length_b   1.000
_cell.length_c   1.000
_cell.angle_alpha   90.00
_cell.angle_beta   90.00
_cell.angle_gamma   90.00
#
_symmetry.space_group_name_H-M   'P 1'
#
loop_
_entity.id
_entity.type
_entity.pdbx_description
1 polymer ?
#
loop_
_entity_poly.entity_id
_entity_poly.type
_entity_poly.pdbx_seq_one_letter_code
_entity_poly.pdbx_strand_id
1 'polypeptide(L)'
;MWTLKIKTIIVFHSEVDYINMTNSKIKTIMVFHSEVDYINMTNSKIKTIMVFHSEVDYINMTNSKIKTIMVFHSEVDYINVTNSKIKTIMVFHSEVDYINMTNSKIKTIMVFHSEVDYIN
;
A
#
# COMPACT_ATOMS: atom_id res chain seq x y z
N MET A 1 5.70 -7.72 -24.08
CA MET A 1 5.58 -7.41 -22.65
C MET A 1 4.27 -7.99 -22.15
N TRP A 2 4.29 -9.02 -21.30
CA TRP A 2 3.08 -9.64 -20.77
C TRP A 2 2.53 -8.79 -19.63
N THR A 3 1.21 -8.60 -19.56
CA THR A 3 0.53 -7.94 -18.43
C THR A 3 -0.35 -8.96 -17.75
N LEU A 4 -0.09 -9.23 -16.48
CA LEU A 4 -0.93 -10.12 -15.69
C LEU A 4 -2.26 -9.42 -15.39
N LYS A 5 -3.39 -10.07 -15.69
CA LYS A 5 -4.73 -9.54 -15.39
C LYS A 5 -5.35 -10.38 -14.28
N ILE A 6 -5.49 -9.80 -13.10
CA ILE A 6 -6.06 -10.47 -11.94
C ILE A 6 -7.33 -9.73 -11.50
N LYS A 7 -8.39 -10.49 -11.20
CA LYS A 7 -9.60 -9.91 -10.63
C LYS A 7 -9.41 -9.64 -9.15
N THR A 8 -9.01 -10.64 -8.39
CA THR A 8 -8.86 -10.54 -6.94
C THR A 8 -7.63 -11.32 -6.49
N ILE A 9 -6.84 -10.72 -5.59
CA ILE A 9 -5.84 -11.40 -4.77
C ILE A 9 -6.32 -11.30 -3.32
N ILE A 10 -6.28 -12.41 -2.60
CA ILE A 10 -6.55 -12.44 -1.15
C ILE A 10 -5.43 -13.25 -0.49
N VAL A 11 -4.85 -12.71 0.58
CA VAL A 11 -3.76 -13.34 1.32
C VAL A 11 -4.13 -13.39 2.82
N PHE A 12 -3.96 -14.56 3.45
CA PHE A 12 -4.24 -14.83 4.87
C PHE A 12 -3.15 -15.73 5.51
N HIS A 13 -2.41 -15.22 6.50
CA HIS A 13 -1.25 -15.85 7.18
C HIS A 13 -0.91 -15.08 8.48
N SER A 14 -0.06 -15.60 9.37
CA SER A 14 0.45 -14.84 10.52
C SER A 14 1.56 -13.86 10.11
N GLU A 15 2.54 -14.34 9.33
CA GLU A 15 3.72 -13.60 8.91
C GLU A 15 3.87 -13.70 7.39
N VAL A 16 4.27 -12.61 6.73
CA VAL A 16 4.57 -12.58 5.30
C VAL A 16 5.79 -11.68 5.04
N ASP A 17 6.90 -12.30 4.67
CA ASP A 17 8.13 -11.56 4.34
C ASP A 17 7.92 -10.60 3.16
N TYR A 18 7.31 -11.07 2.05
CA TYR A 18 7.21 -10.26 0.82
C TYR A 18 5.92 -10.48 0.03
N ILE A 19 5.28 -9.36 -0.34
CA ILE A 19 4.23 -9.30 -1.36
C ILE A 19 4.71 -8.43 -2.53
N ASN A 20 5.06 -9.08 -3.65
CA ASN A 20 5.61 -8.40 -4.83
C ASN A 20 4.66 -8.50 -6.03
N MET A 21 4.34 -7.35 -6.62
CA MET A 21 3.52 -7.28 -7.84
C MET A 21 4.17 -6.40 -8.90
N THR A 22 4.42 -6.99 -10.06
CA THR A 22 5.08 -6.33 -11.18
C THR A 22 4.29 -6.49 -12.47
N ASN A 23 4.12 -5.40 -13.23
CA ASN A 23 3.46 -5.40 -14.54
C ASN A 23 2.03 -5.99 -14.52
N SER A 24 1.25 -5.62 -13.51
CA SER A 24 -0.06 -6.21 -13.25
C SER A 24 -1.22 -5.23 -13.43
N LYS A 25 -2.37 -5.76 -13.82
CA LYS A 25 -3.69 -5.09 -13.76
C LYS A 25 -4.56 -5.86 -12.79
N ILE A 26 -4.83 -5.26 -11.63
CA ILE A 26 -5.53 -5.93 -10.53
C ILE A 26 -6.77 -5.11 -10.16
N LYS A 27 -7.92 -5.77 -10.05
CA LYS A 27 -9.12 -5.07 -9.59
C LYS A 27 -9.10 -4.90 -8.06
N THR A 28 -8.86 -5.97 -7.32
CA THR A 28 -8.84 -5.91 -5.86
C THR A 28 -7.69 -6.72 -5.27
N ILE A 29 -7.04 -6.16 -4.26
CA ILE A 29 -6.10 -6.85 -3.38
C ILE A 29 -6.62 -6.70 -1.96
N MET A 30 -6.68 -7.80 -1.24
CA MET A 30 -7.00 -7.86 0.18
C MET A 30 -5.92 -8.65 0.90
N VAL A 31 -5.35 -8.06 1.95
CA VAL A 31 -4.25 -8.65 2.71
C VAL A 31 -4.63 -8.63 4.20
N PHE A 32 -4.57 -9.78 4.86
CA PHE A 32 -4.96 -9.97 6.27
C PHE A 32 -3.91 -10.83 7.02
N HIS A 33 -3.10 -10.23 7.90
CA HIS A 33 -1.92 -10.83 8.58
C HIS A 33 -1.61 -10.18 9.92
N SER A 34 -0.70 -10.74 10.72
CA SER A 34 -0.15 -10.05 11.89
C SER A 34 1.01 -9.13 11.48
N GLU A 35 1.98 -9.67 10.73
CA GLU A 35 3.22 -8.97 10.35
C GLU A 35 3.49 -9.09 8.84
N VAL A 36 3.95 -8.01 8.22
CA VAL A 36 4.37 -7.97 6.81
C VAL A 36 5.59 -7.07 6.63
N ASP A 37 6.76 -7.63 6.36
CA ASP A 37 7.98 -6.83 6.18
C ASP A 37 7.87 -5.93 4.94
N TYR A 38 7.45 -6.47 3.79
CA TYR A 38 7.48 -5.73 2.53
C TYR A 38 6.27 -5.93 1.62
N ILE A 39 5.67 -4.82 1.20
CA ILE A 39 4.70 -4.76 0.09
C ILE A 39 5.27 -3.88 -1.02
N ASN A 40 5.65 -4.50 -2.15
CA ASN A 40 6.18 -3.78 -3.30
C ASN A 40 5.28 -3.89 -4.53
N MET A 41 4.96 -2.74 -5.11
CA MET A 41 4.16 -2.63 -6.33
C MET A 41 4.85 -1.80 -7.40
N THR A 42 5.17 -2.45 -8.51
CA THR A 42 5.89 -1.83 -9.63
C THR A 42 5.09 -1.94 -10.93
N ASN A 43 5.00 -0.84 -11.69
CA ASN A 43 4.35 -0.79 -13.01
C ASN A 43 2.92 -1.36 -13.02
N SER A 44 2.17 -1.12 -11.94
CA SER A 44 0.89 -1.78 -11.72
C SER A 44 -0.30 -0.82 -11.84
N LYS A 45 -1.44 -1.34 -12.29
CA LYS A 45 -2.74 -0.63 -12.29
C LYS A 45 -3.68 -1.36 -11.36
N ILE A 46 -4.05 -0.72 -10.25
CA ILE A 46 -4.84 -1.35 -9.20
C ILE A 46 -6.06 -0.50 -8.90
N LYS A 47 -7.25 -1.12 -8.85
CA LYS A 47 -8.46 -0.36 -8.49
C LYS A 47 -8.56 -0.20 -6.98
N THR A 48 -8.41 -1.28 -6.22
CA THR A 48 -8.55 -1.21 -4.75
C THR A 48 -7.50 -2.08 -4.09
N ILE A 49 -6.88 -1.53 -3.05
CA ILE A 49 -6.01 -2.24 -2.10
C ILE A 49 -6.63 -2.05 -0.72
N MET A 50 -6.80 -3.16 0.00
CA MET A 50 -7.22 -3.19 1.38
C MET A 50 -6.20 -4.01 2.17
N VAL A 51 -5.66 -3.41 3.22
CA VAL A 51 -4.58 -3.99 4.01
C VAL A 51 -5.01 -3.93 5.48
N PHE A 52 -5.01 -5.08 6.17
CA PHE A 52 -5.45 -5.23 7.57
C PHE A 52 -4.41 -6.06 8.35
N HIS A 53 -3.57 -5.40 9.16
CA HIS A 53 -2.39 -6.00 9.84
C HIS A 53 -2.14 -5.41 11.23
N SER A 54 -1.26 -6.03 12.03
CA SER A 54 -0.71 -5.36 13.22
C SER A 54 0.45 -4.45 12.81
N GLU A 55 1.43 -4.98 12.05
CA GLU A 55 2.68 -4.30 11.73
C GLU A 55 3.02 -4.44 10.24
N VAL A 56 3.54 -3.36 9.64
CA VAL A 56 4.07 -3.34 8.27
C VAL A 56 5.30 -2.46 8.17
N ASP A 57 6.48 -3.04 7.97
CA ASP A 57 7.70 -2.25 7.91
C ASP A 57 7.74 -1.35 6.67
N TYR A 58 7.44 -1.90 5.47
CA TYR A 58 7.60 -1.14 4.22
C TYR A 58 6.48 -1.35 3.20
N ILE A 59 5.92 -0.24 2.72
CA ILE A 59 5.04 -0.18 1.55
C ILE A 59 5.68 0.68 0.47
N ASN A 60 6.13 0.05 -0.63
CA ASN A 60 6.70 0.76 -1.77
C ASN A 60 5.82 0.67 -3.02
N MET A 61 5.56 1.84 -3.61
CA MET A 61 4.77 1.97 -4.83
C MET A 61 5.53 2.76 -5.87
N THR A 62 5.93 2.09 -6.96
CA THR A 62 6.67 2.70 -8.06
C THR A 62 5.92 2.59 -9.39
N ASN A 63 5.85 3.69 -10.14
CA ASN A 63 5.26 3.76 -11.47
C ASN A 63 3.82 3.18 -11.54
N SER A 64 3.04 3.37 -10.48
CA SER A 64 1.76 2.69 -10.29
C SER A 64 0.57 3.66 -10.40
N LYS A 65 -0.58 3.13 -10.81
CA LYS A 65 -1.85 3.86 -10.85
C LYS A 65 -2.85 3.15 -9.95
N ILE A 66 -3.23 3.79 -8.85
CA ILE A 66 -4.08 3.20 -7.83
C ILE A 66 -5.30 4.08 -7.60
N LYS A 67 -6.51 3.51 -7.63
CA LYS A 67 -7.71 4.31 -7.36
C LYS A 67 -7.93 4.47 -5.86
N THR A 68 -7.85 3.40 -5.09
CA THR A 68 -8.10 3.45 -3.65
C THR A 68 -7.13 2.54 -2.92
N ILE A 69 -6.53 3.08 -1.87
CA ILE A 69 -5.79 2.35 -0.85
C ILE A 69 -6.50 2.58 0.47
N MET A 70 -6.80 1.50 1.17
CA MET A 70 -7.33 1.49 2.52
C MET A 70 -6.39 0.65 3.37
N VAL A 71 -5.90 1.25 4.45
CA VAL A 71 -4.88 0.68 5.31
C VAL A 71 -5.39 0.76 6.76
N PHE A 72 -5.43 -0.38 7.45
CA PHE A 72 -5.91 -0.52 8.83
C PHE A 72 -4.88 -1.33 9.62
N HIS A 73 -4.00 -0.64 10.37
CA HIS A 73 -2.85 -1.23 11.09
C HIS A 73 -2.65 -0.65 12.48
N SER A 74 -1.83 -1.30 13.31
CA SER A 74 -1.29 -0.67 14.51
C SER A 74 -0.11 0.21 14.13
N GLU A 75 0.87 -0.32 13.39
CA GLU A 75 2.15 0.34 13.10
C GLU A 75 2.55 0.19 11.62
N VAL A 76 3.12 1.26 11.04
CA VAL A 76 3.72 1.26 9.70
C VAL A 76 4.98 2.13 9.69
N ASP A 77 6.15 1.54 9.53
CA ASP A 77 7.38 2.33 9.58
C ASP A 77 7.52 3.22 8.33
N TYR A 78 7.35 2.65 7.13
CA TYR A 78 7.64 3.39 5.89
C TYR A 78 6.61 3.19 4.78
N ILE A 79 6.12 4.31 4.25
CA ILE A 79 5.35 4.36 3.00
C ILE A 79 6.10 5.22 1.99
N ASN A 80 6.56 4.60 0.89
CA ASN A 80 7.22 5.31 -0.21
C ASN A 80 6.41 5.23 -1.51
N VAL A 81 6.10 6.40 -2.07
CA VAL A 81 5.30 6.53 -3.28
C VAL A 81 6.07 7.31 -4.34
N THR A 82 6.62 6.60 -5.32
CA THR A 82 7.44 7.17 -6.39
C THR A 82 6.75 7.09 -7.76
N ASN A 83 6.75 8.19 -8.51
CA ASN A 83 6.24 8.26 -9.89
C ASN A 83 4.81 7.70 -10.06
N SER A 84 3.96 7.83 -9.05
CA SER A 84 2.68 7.15 -8.99
C SER A 84 1.50 8.12 -8.97
N LYS A 85 0.33 7.61 -9.37
CA LYS A 85 -0.94 8.35 -9.30
C LYS A 85 -1.92 7.61 -8.42
N ILE A 86 -2.31 8.24 -7.32
CA ILE A 86 -3.25 7.66 -6.35
C ILE A 86 -4.46 8.58 -6.21
N LYS A 87 -5.67 8.06 -6.39
CA LYS A 87 -6.86 8.92 -6.23
C LYS A 87 -7.20 9.10 -4.74
N THR A 88 -7.20 8.04 -3.96
CA THR A 88 -7.57 8.10 -2.55
C THR A 88 -6.69 7.18 -1.74
N ILE A 89 -6.16 7.73 -0.65
CA ILE A 89 -5.54 7.00 0.45
C ILE A 89 -6.38 7.24 1.69
N MET A 90 -6.75 6.15 2.37
CA MET A 90 -7.39 6.16 3.69
C MET A 90 -6.55 5.29 4.62
N VAL A 91 -6.14 5.87 5.73
CA VAL A 91 -5.14 5.31 6.64
C VAL A 91 -5.72 5.43 8.04
N PHE A 92 -5.85 4.29 8.72
CA PHE A 92 -6.38 4.18 10.08
C PHE A 92 -5.35 3.44 10.93
N HIS A 93 -4.52 4.17 11.68
CA HIS A 93 -3.36 3.63 12.40
C HIS A 93 -3.22 4.10 13.84
N SER A 94 -2.39 3.40 14.61
CA SER A 94 -1.84 3.98 15.84
C SER A 94 -0.63 4.86 15.49
N GLU A 95 0.33 4.33 14.72
CA GLU A 95 1.62 4.98 14.45
C GLU A 95 2.05 4.83 12.98
N VAL A 96 2.65 5.88 12.41
CA VAL A 96 3.34 5.85 11.11
C VAL A 96 4.59 6.71 11.16
N ASP A 97 5.77 6.13 10.97
CA ASP A 97 7.00 6.90 11.12
C ASP A 97 7.23 7.80 9.90
N TYR A 98 7.20 7.24 8.68
CA TYR A 98 7.58 7.97 7.48
C TYR A 98 6.65 7.76 6.30
N ILE A 99 6.17 8.87 5.73
CA ILE A 99 5.52 8.91 4.43
C ILE A 99 6.34 9.79 3.50
N ASN A 100 6.85 9.21 2.41
CA ASN A 100 7.61 9.93 1.41
C ASN A 100 6.97 9.81 0.02
N MET A 101 6.72 10.96 -0.61
CA MET A 101 6.13 11.02 -1.93
C MET A 101 7.00 11.78 -2.93
N THR A 102 7.60 11.04 -3.86
CA THR A 102 8.45 11.62 -4.90
C THR A 102 7.80 11.56 -6.28
N ASN A 103 7.62 12.72 -6.91
CA ASN A 103 7.04 12.85 -8.26
C ASN A 103 5.68 12.12 -8.40
N SER A 104 4.91 12.11 -7.31
CA SER A 104 3.64 11.41 -7.21
C SER A 104 2.48 12.39 -7.11
N LYS A 105 1.29 11.97 -7.57
CA LYS A 105 0.06 12.77 -7.47
C LYS A 105 -0.96 12.03 -6.65
N ILE A 106 -1.38 12.64 -5.54
CA ILE A 106 -2.48 12.15 -4.71
C ILE A 106 -3.61 13.17 -4.69
N LYS A 107 -4.84 12.71 -4.95
CA LYS A 107 -6.01 13.61 -4.92
C LYS A 107 -6.59 13.76 -3.52
N THR A 108 -6.60 12.71 -2.71
CA THR A 108 -7.17 12.75 -1.37
C THR A 108 -6.39 11.81 -0.45
N ILE A 109 -6.00 12.32 0.71
CA ILE A 109 -5.45 11.56 1.83
C ILE A 109 -6.37 11.84 3.02
N MET A 110 -6.84 10.79 3.67
CA MET A 110 -7.46 10.86 4.99
C MET A 110 -6.64 9.99 5.92
N VAL A 111 -6.15 10.57 6.99
CA VAL A 111 -5.37 9.86 8.01
C VAL A 111 -6.10 10.02 9.33
N PHE A 112 -6.39 8.90 9.97
CA PHE A 112 -6.90 8.80 11.33
C PHE A 112 -5.84 8.07 12.11
N HIS A 113 -4.99 8.83 12.81
CA HIS A 113 -3.83 8.28 13.52
C HIS A 113 -3.73 8.86 14.92
N SER A 114 -2.99 8.15 15.78
CA SER A 114 -2.54 8.69 17.06
C SER A 114 -1.27 9.52 16.84
N GLU A 115 -0.30 9.02 16.04
CA GLU A 115 1.00 9.67 15.81
C GLU A 115 1.50 9.47 14.36
N VAL A 116 2.10 10.53 13.78
CA VAL A 116 2.84 10.48 12.50
C VAL A 116 4.09 11.34 12.66
N ASP A 117 5.26 10.76 12.45
CA ASP A 117 6.52 11.46 12.68
C ASP A 117 6.90 12.36 11.48
N TYR A 118 6.79 11.85 10.25
CA TYR A 118 7.22 12.59 9.06
C TYR A 118 6.39 12.35 7.81
N ILE A 119 6.05 13.44 7.10
CA ILE A 119 5.41 13.42 5.78
C ILE A 119 6.13 14.37 4.82
N ASN A 120 6.44 13.88 3.62
CA ASN A 120 6.94 14.67 2.47
C ASN A 120 6.12 14.41 1.21
#